data_AF-A0A4V5LXR3-F1
#
_entry.id   AF-A0A4V5LXR3-F1
#
_cell.length_a   1.000
_cell.length_b   1.000
_cell.length_c   1.000
_cell.angle_alpha   90.00
_cell.angle_beta   90.00
_cell.angle_gamma   90.00
#
_symmetry.space_group_name_H-M   'P 1'
#
loop_
_entity.id
_entity.type
_entity.pdbx_description
1 polymer ?
#
loop_
_entity_poly.entity_id
_entity_poly.type
_entity_poly.pdbx_seq_one_letter_code
_entity_poly.pdbx_strand_id
1 'polypeptide(L)'
;MPRRPFDPTAPDPEDELGPSKTQRKKSMLALQDLGAALLALPVTQLDEIEMDERLREALDEARRITAHGARKRQLQYVGKLLRSADTEPLQQALERTRANRVHDARAFHDVEHWRERILAGDDGLNAWLNTYPDADSTLLRTLVRDARRELDAPTRPGAPAMSKARRALFRQLRDTMSAATPAAE
;
A
#
# COMPACT_ATOMS: atom_id res chain seq x y z
N MET A 1 -50.44 9.31 44.90
CA MET A 1 -49.91 8.26 44.01
C MET A 1 -48.56 7.80 44.53
N PRO A 2 -48.31 6.50 44.77
CA PRO A 2 -47.00 6.05 45.23
C PRO A 2 -46.00 6.12 44.07
N ARG A 3 -44.80 6.67 44.32
CA ARG A 3 -43.70 6.70 43.35
C ARG A 3 -43.15 5.29 43.18
N ARG A 4 -43.05 4.84 41.92
CA ARG A 4 -42.46 3.55 41.55
C ARG A 4 -41.00 3.49 42.06
N PRO A 5 -40.56 2.39 42.68
CA PRO A 5 -39.18 2.26 43.13
C PRO A 5 -38.23 2.29 41.94
N PHE A 6 -37.14 3.05 42.06
CA PHE A 6 -36.04 3.10 41.11
C PHE A 6 -35.28 1.77 41.20
N ASP A 7 -35.26 1.01 40.12
CA ASP A 7 -34.53 -0.25 40.00
C ASP A 7 -33.13 0.05 39.41
N PRO A 8 -32.05 -0.05 40.19
CA PRO A 8 -30.69 0.23 39.74
C PRO A 8 -30.09 -0.86 38.83
N THR A 9 -30.82 -1.97 38.62
CA THR A 9 -30.44 -3.06 37.71
C THR A 9 -31.18 -3.03 36.37
N ALA A 10 -32.09 -2.06 36.17
CA ALA A 10 -32.68 -1.83 34.86
C ALA A 10 -31.60 -1.28 33.90
N PRO A 11 -31.43 -1.87 32.70
CA PRO A 11 -30.52 -1.32 31.70
C PRO A 11 -30.91 0.13 31.40
N ASP A 12 -29.91 1.00 31.26
CA ASP A 12 -30.12 2.41 30.93
C ASP A 12 -30.90 2.48 29.61
N PRO A 13 -32.03 3.23 29.51
CA PRO A 13 -32.80 3.33 28.26
C PRO A 13 -31.98 3.84 27.06
N GLU A 14 -30.77 4.36 27.29
CA GLU A 14 -29.81 4.70 26.23
C GLU A 14 -29.21 3.47 25.52
N ASP A 15 -29.10 2.30 26.17
CA ASP A 15 -28.57 1.07 25.57
C ASP A 15 -29.58 0.35 24.65
N GLU A 16 -30.89 0.61 24.80
CA GLU A 16 -31.95 0.06 23.93
C GLU A 16 -32.14 0.85 22.62
N LEU A 17 -31.61 2.07 22.54
CA LEU A 17 -31.67 2.91 21.35
C LEU A 17 -30.61 2.46 20.35
N GLY A 18 -30.95 1.43 19.55
CA GLY A 18 -30.11 0.93 18.46
C GLY A 18 -29.52 2.04 17.56
N PRO A 19 -28.53 1.73 16.72
CA PRO A 19 -27.58 2.70 16.17
C PRO A 19 -28.26 3.92 15.55
N SER A 20 -27.75 5.11 15.87
CA SER A 20 -28.30 6.39 15.42
C SER A 20 -28.27 6.50 13.89
N LYS A 21 -29.15 7.34 13.32
CA LYS A 21 -29.21 7.60 11.87
C LYS A 21 -27.82 7.98 11.31
N THR A 22 -27.04 8.74 12.08
CA THR A 22 -25.67 9.14 11.75
C THR A 22 -24.70 7.97 11.76
N GLN A 23 -24.78 7.09 12.77
CA GLN A 23 -23.95 5.89 12.85
C GLN A 23 -24.22 4.95 11.68
N ARG A 24 -25.50 4.65 11.37
CA ARG A 24 -25.87 3.81 10.23
C ARG A 24 -25.33 4.36 8.91
N LYS A 25 -25.38 5.70 8.72
CA LYS A 25 -24.81 6.35 7.53
C LYS A 25 -23.28 6.20 7.47
N LYS A 26 -22.58 6.33 8.60
CA LYS A 26 -21.12 6.14 8.66
C LYS A 26 -20.73 4.69 8.35
N SER A 27 -21.40 3.71 8.94
CA SER A 27 -21.18 2.29 8.65
C SER A 27 -21.38 1.98 7.16
N MET A 28 -22.42 2.56 6.57
CA MET A 28 -22.71 2.43 5.14
C MET A 28 -21.64 3.04 4.23
N LEU A 29 -21.03 4.14 4.65
CA LEU A 29 -19.95 4.75 3.90
C LEU A 29 -18.68 3.90 4.01
N ALA A 30 -18.35 3.42 5.21
CA ALA A 30 -17.20 2.54 5.43
C ALA A 30 -17.24 1.26 4.57
N LEU A 31 -18.41 0.65 4.38
CA LEU A 31 -18.55 -0.53 3.51
C LEU A 31 -18.41 -0.18 2.02
N GLN A 32 -18.87 1.00 1.59
CA GLN A 32 -18.63 1.45 0.21
C GLN A 32 -17.15 1.76 -0.02
N ASP A 33 -16.49 2.38 0.96
CA ASP A 33 -15.06 2.65 0.92
C ASP A 33 -14.24 1.35 0.90
N LEU A 34 -14.68 0.33 1.65
CA LEU A 34 -14.13 -1.03 1.59
C LEU A 34 -14.23 -1.61 0.18
N GLY A 35 -15.43 -1.56 -0.42
CA GLY A 35 -15.63 -2.03 -1.80
C GLY A 35 -14.77 -1.26 -2.82
N ALA A 36 -14.63 0.05 -2.65
CA ALA A 36 -13.77 0.87 -3.51
C ALA A 36 -12.28 0.52 -3.33
N ALA A 37 -11.84 0.22 -2.10
CA ALA A 37 -10.48 -0.21 -1.81
C ALA A 37 -10.16 -1.57 -2.44
N LEU A 38 -11.11 -2.52 -2.39
CA LEU A 38 -10.97 -3.83 -3.06
C LEU A 38 -10.82 -3.67 -4.57
N LEU A 39 -11.58 -2.79 -5.22
CA LEU A 39 -11.43 -2.51 -6.65
C LEU A 39 -10.09 -1.87 -7.04
N ALA A 40 -9.38 -1.29 -6.08
CA ALA A 40 -8.05 -0.71 -6.30
C ALA A 40 -6.92 -1.74 -6.14
N LEU A 41 -7.23 -2.97 -5.73
CA LEU A 41 -6.27 -4.07 -5.70
C LEU A 41 -5.96 -4.58 -7.11
N PRO A 42 -4.74 -5.09 -7.35
CA PRO A 42 -4.47 -5.90 -8.54
C PRO A 42 -5.42 -7.09 -8.63
N VAL A 43 -5.78 -7.47 -9.86
CA VAL A 43 -6.71 -8.58 -10.14
C VAL A 43 -6.27 -9.86 -9.43
N THR A 44 -4.98 -10.19 -9.52
CA THR A 44 -4.40 -11.38 -8.91
C THR A 44 -4.59 -11.40 -7.39
N GLN A 45 -4.39 -10.26 -6.71
CA GLN A 45 -4.61 -10.16 -5.27
C GLN A 45 -6.09 -10.23 -4.91
N LEU A 46 -6.98 -9.69 -5.75
CA LEU A 46 -8.42 -9.77 -5.52
C LEU A 46 -8.93 -11.21 -5.69
N ASP A 47 -8.38 -11.95 -6.66
CA ASP A 47 -8.77 -13.33 -6.95
C ASP A 47 -8.44 -14.30 -5.81
N GLU A 48 -7.33 -14.07 -5.10
CA GLU A 48 -6.89 -14.82 -3.93
C GLU A 48 -7.77 -14.62 -2.69
N ILE A 49 -8.60 -13.57 -2.66
CA ILE A 49 -9.45 -13.27 -1.52
C ILE A 49 -10.72 -14.12 -1.58
N GLU A 50 -10.94 -14.93 -0.55
CA GLU A 50 -12.19 -15.68 -0.40
C GLU A 50 -13.36 -14.72 -0.15
N MET A 51 -14.39 -14.83 -0.97
CA MET A 51 -15.60 -14.03 -0.88
C MET A 51 -16.78 -14.71 -1.56
N ASP A 52 -17.99 -14.28 -1.22
CA ASP A 52 -19.22 -14.73 -1.88
C ASP A 52 -19.20 -14.43 -3.39
N GLU A 53 -19.68 -15.36 -4.21
CA GLU A 53 -19.74 -15.24 -5.67
C GLU A 53 -20.44 -13.95 -6.11
N ARG A 54 -21.54 -13.57 -5.45
CA ARG A 54 -22.28 -12.34 -5.78
C ARG A 54 -21.44 -11.09 -5.54
N LEU A 55 -20.59 -11.11 -4.52
CA LEU A 55 -19.69 -9.99 -4.24
C LEU A 55 -18.59 -9.92 -5.30
N ARG A 56 -18.04 -11.06 -5.71
CA ARG A 56 -17.04 -11.17 -6.78
C ARG A 56 -17.58 -10.65 -8.11
N GLU A 57 -18.73 -11.14 -8.55
CA GLU A 57 -19.40 -10.68 -9.77
C GLU A 57 -19.67 -9.16 -9.73
N ALA A 58 -20.13 -8.64 -8.59
CA ALA A 58 -20.44 -7.23 -8.43
C ALA A 58 -19.19 -6.34 -8.53
N LEU A 59 -18.04 -6.81 -8.03
CA LEU A 59 -16.75 -6.12 -8.13
C LEU A 59 -16.22 -6.15 -9.58
N ASP A 60 -16.30 -7.29 -10.27
CA ASP A 60 -15.88 -7.39 -11.66
C ASP A 60 -16.70 -6.49 -12.59
N GLU A 61 -18.01 -6.43 -12.37
CA GLU A 61 -18.89 -5.49 -13.07
C GLU A 61 -18.47 -4.03 -12.79
N ALA A 62 -18.20 -3.68 -11.53
CA ALA A 62 -17.76 -2.34 -11.16
C ALA A 62 -16.43 -1.92 -11.83
N ARG A 63 -15.59 -2.89 -12.18
CA ARG A 63 -14.33 -2.67 -12.89
C ARG A 63 -14.52 -2.43 -14.40
N ARG A 64 -15.55 -3.05 -14.99
CA ARG A 64 -15.91 -2.89 -16.41
C ARG A 64 -16.67 -1.57 -16.68
N ILE A 65 -17.39 -1.05 -15.71
CA ILE A 65 -18.15 0.20 -15.86
C ILE A 65 -17.21 1.42 -15.90
N THR A 66 -17.21 2.12 -17.04
CA THR A 66 -16.46 3.37 -17.23
C THR A 66 -17.24 4.63 -16.81
N ALA A 67 -18.57 4.60 -16.93
CA ALA A 67 -19.42 5.75 -16.62
C ALA A 67 -19.51 5.99 -15.09
N HIS A 68 -19.09 7.19 -14.64
CA HIS A 68 -19.02 7.54 -13.21
C HIS A 68 -20.32 7.29 -12.43
N GLY A 69 -21.48 7.65 -13.00
CA GLY A 69 -22.77 7.47 -12.34
C GLY A 69 -23.19 6.00 -12.20
N ALA A 70 -22.90 5.17 -13.21
CA ALA A 70 -23.14 3.73 -13.14
C ALA A 70 -22.17 3.06 -12.15
N ARG A 71 -20.89 3.43 -12.19
CA ARG A 71 -19.87 2.89 -11.26
C ARG A 71 -20.19 3.22 -9.82
N LYS A 72 -20.64 4.45 -9.53
CA LYS A 72 -21.09 4.86 -8.19
C LYS A 72 -22.27 4.02 -7.69
N ARG A 73 -23.26 3.75 -8.55
CA ARG A 73 -24.41 2.89 -8.19
C ARG A 73 -23.98 1.44 -7.95
N GLN A 74 -23.05 0.94 -8.76
CA GLN A 74 -22.50 -0.40 -8.56
C GLN A 74 -21.74 -0.52 -7.22
N LEU A 75 -20.94 0.49 -6.87
CA LEU A 75 -20.26 0.54 -5.56
C LEU A 75 -21.24 0.59 -4.38
N GLN A 76 -22.40 1.26 -4.53
CA GLN A 76 -23.45 1.22 -3.51
C GLN A 76 -24.06 -0.17 -3.36
N TYR A 77 -24.22 -0.90 -4.48
CA TYR A 77 -24.66 -2.28 -4.46
C TYR A 77 -23.64 -3.21 -3.80
N VAL A 78 -22.35 -3.06 -4.13
CA VAL A 78 -21.24 -3.75 -3.43
C VAL A 78 -21.29 -3.47 -1.92
N GLY A 79 -21.41 -2.21 -1.52
CA GLY A 79 -21.57 -1.85 -0.09
C GLY A 79 -22.83 -2.42 0.57
N LYS A 80 -23.86 -2.79 -0.20
CA LYS A 80 -25.02 -3.54 0.29
C LYS A 80 -24.72 -5.02 0.49
N LEU A 81 -24.00 -5.64 -0.43
CA LEU A 81 -23.58 -7.05 -0.30
C LEU A 81 -22.62 -7.24 0.88
N LEU A 82 -21.70 -6.29 1.09
CA LEU A 82 -20.76 -6.30 2.20
C LEU A 82 -21.42 -6.22 3.59
N ARG A 83 -22.70 -5.82 3.70
CA ARG A 83 -23.41 -5.83 5.00
C ARG A 83 -23.71 -7.24 5.51
N SER A 84 -23.84 -8.20 4.59
CA SER A 84 -24.18 -9.59 4.89
C SER A 84 -23.01 -10.54 4.65
N ALA A 85 -21.88 -10.02 4.17
CA ALA A 85 -20.68 -10.81 3.93
C ALA A 85 -19.78 -10.80 5.17
N ASP A 86 -18.95 -11.83 5.29
CA ASP A 86 -17.78 -11.76 6.16
C ASP A 86 -16.76 -10.79 5.55
N THR A 87 -16.47 -9.70 6.26
CA THR A 87 -15.56 -8.64 5.78
C THR A 87 -14.16 -8.78 6.36
N GLU A 88 -13.95 -9.67 7.32
CA GLU A 88 -12.66 -9.84 7.98
C GLU A 88 -11.56 -10.28 6.99
N PRO A 89 -11.75 -11.30 6.13
CA PRO A 89 -10.74 -11.68 5.13
C PRO A 89 -10.42 -10.54 4.15
N LEU A 90 -11.45 -9.76 3.76
CA LEU A 90 -11.32 -8.63 2.85
C LEU A 90 -10.46 -7.51 3.45
N GLN A 91 -10.70 -7.20 4.73
CA GLN A 91 -9.95 -6.18 5.46
C GLN A 91 -8.51 -6.62 5.70
N GLN A 92 -8.29 -7.88 6.10
CA GLN A 92 -6.95 -8.42 6.29
C GLN A 92 -6.13 -8.37 5.00
N ALA A 93 -6.72 -8.74 3.86
CA ALA A 93 -6.03 -8.65 2.57
C ALA A 93 -5.63 -7.22 2.22
N LEU A 94 -6.52 -6.24 2.45
CA LEU A 94 -6.20 -4.82 2.24
C LEU A 94 -5.09 -4.33 3.16
N GLU A 95 -5.09 -4.74 4.43
CA GLU A 95 -4.04 -4.37 5.38
C GLU A 95 -2.69 -4.97 5.00
N ARG A 96 -2.64 -6.23 4.55
CA ARG A 96 -1.41 -6.85 4.02
C ARG A 96 -0.87 -6.05 2.82
N THR A 97 -1.73 -5.67 1.87
CA THR A 97 -1.31 -4.85 0.72
C THR A 97 -0.80 -3.47 1.15
N ARG A 98 -1.43 -2.83 2.14
CA ARG A 98 -0.96 -1.55 2.69
C ARG A 98 0.39 -1.69 3.37
N ALA A 99 0.56 -2.70 4.21
CA ALA A 99 1.82 -2.99 4.87
C ALA A 99 2.93 -3.18 3.84
N ASN A 100 2.70 -4.01 2.81
CA ASN A 100 3.67 -4.24 1.73
C ASN A 100 4.06 -2.93 1.03
N ARG A 101 3.09 -2.05 0.70
CA ARG A 101 3.40 -0.73 0.10
C ARG A 101 4.26 0.14 1.02
N VAL A 102 4.01 0.12 2.34
CA VAL A 102 4.81 0.87 3.30
C VAL A 102 6.23 0.30 3.38
N HIS A 103 6.37 -1.03 3.39
CA HIS A 103 7.67 -1.70 3.34
C HIS A 103 8.42 -1.37 2.05
N ASP A 104 7.76 -1.44 0.88
CA ASP A 104 8.34 -1.11 -0.42
C ASP A 104 8.78 0.37 -0.48
N ALA A 105 7.96 1.28 0.06
CA ALA A 105 8.30 2.70 0.12
C ALA A 105 9.52 2.95 1.02
N ARG A 106 9.60 2.30 2.19
CA ARG A 106 10.77 2.39 3.07
C ARG A 106 12.02 1.84 2.40
N ALA A 107 11.94 0.64 1.83
CA ALA A 107 13.05 0.03 1.11
C ALA A 107 13.52 0.91 -0.07
N PHE A 108 12.58 1.51 -0.81
CA PHE A 108 12.91 2.48 -1.86
C PHE A 108 13.69 3.67 -1.30
N HIS A 109 13.23 4.27 -0.21
CA HIS A 109 13.90 5.40 0.43
C HIS A 109 15.29 5.05 0.98
N ASP A 110 15.45 3.85 1.54
CA ASP A 110 16.75 3.38 2.05
C ASP A 110 17.78 3.23 0.92
N VAL A 111 17.38 2.65 -0.22
CA VAL A 111 18.23 2.56 -1.40
C VAL A 111 18.59 3.96 -1.91
N GLU A 112 17.64 4.89 -1.88
CA GLU A 112 17.83 6.28 -2.30
C GLU A 112 18.82 7.02 -1.41
N HIS A 113 18.69 6.85 -0.10
CA HIS A 113 19.62 7.38 0.89
C HIS A 113 21.04 6.85 0.67
N TRP A 114 21.19 5.54 0.48
CA TRP A 114 22.49 4.94 0.19
C TRP A 114 23.09 5.45 -1.11
N ARG A 115 22.30 5.55 -2.17
CA ARG A 115 22.76 6.09 -3.46
C ARG A 115 23.29 7.50 -3.31
N GLU A 116 22.56 8.38 -2.62
CA GLU A 116 22.98 9.76 -2.39
C GLU A 116 24.29 9.82 -1.58
N ARG A 117 24.38 9.04 -0.50
CA ARG A 117 25.58 8.93 0.33
C ARG A 117 26.80 8.44 -0.46
N ILE A 118 26.62 7.41 -1.31
CA ILE A 118 27.69 6.86 -2.16
C ILE A 118 28.14 7.88 -3.22
N LEU A 119 27.20 8.63 -3.81
CA LEU A 119 27.55 9.64 -4.81
C LEU A 119 28.26 10.85 -4.21
N ALA A 120 27.95 11.21 -2.96
CA ALA A 120 28.56 12.35 -2.27
C ALA A 120 30.06 12.19 -1.97
N GLY A 121 30.56 10.96 -1.80
CA GLY A 121 31.97 10.72 -1.51
C GLY A 121 32.32 9.25 -1.33
N ASP A 122 33.61 8.95 -1.23
CA ASP A 122 34.10 7.56 -1.21
C ASP A 122 33.79 6.83 0.10
N ASP A 123 33.59 7.57 1.20
CA ASP A 123 33.17 7.02 2.50
C ASP A 123 31.81 6.30 2.42
N GLY A 124 30.92 6.78 1.55
CA GLY A 124 29.61 6.15 1.33
C GLY A 124 29.74 4.75 0.72
N LEU A 125 30.63 4.59 -0.26
CA LEU A 125 30.88 3.29 -0.89
C LEU A 125 31.56 2.32 0.08
N ASN A 126 32.53 2.79 0.86
CA ASN A 126 33.19 1.96 1.87
C ASN A 126 32.19 1.49 2.93
N ALA A 127 31.32 2.37 3.42
CA ALA A 127 30.27 2.01 4.38
C ALA A 127 29.27 1.00 3.81
N TRP A 128 28.92 1.13 2.52
CA TRP A 128 28.07 0.15 1.83
C TRP A 128 28.74 -1.23 1.78
N LEU A 129 29.99 -1.31 1.33
CA LEU A 129 30.72 -2.57 1.20
C LEU A 129 30.97 -3.25 2.56
N ASN A 130 31.08 -2.47 3.65
CA ASN A 130 31.14 -3.03 5.00
C ASN A 130 29.78 -3.58 5.47
N THR A 131 28.68 -2.92 5.09
CA THR A 131 27.32 -3.37 5.42
C THR A 131 26.90 -4.58 4.59
N TYR A 132 27.31 -4.62 3.31
CA TYR A 132 27.00 -5.67 2.35
C TYR A 132 28.29 -6.24 1.72
N PRO A 133 29.00 -7.14 2.43
CA PRO A 133 30.29 -7.69 1.97
C PRO A 133 30.20 -8.48 0.66
N ASP A 134 29.04 -9.08 0.38
CA ASP A 134 28.80 -9.89 -0.83
C ASP A 134 28.49 -9.04 -2.07
N ALA A 135 28.43 -7.71 -1.94
CA ALA A 135 28.17 -6.83 -3.06
C ALA A 135 29.35 -6.81 -4.06
N ASP A 136 29.06 -6.79 -5.36
CA ASP A 136 30.08 -6.66 -6.41
C ASP A 136 30.74 -5.27 -6.36
N SER A 137 31.85 -5.20 -5.64
CA SER A 137 32.60 -3.95 -5.44
C SER A 137 33.22 -3.40 -6.74
N THR A 138 33.45 -4.23 -7.76
CA THR A 138 34.02 -3.79 -9.04
C THR A 138 32.95 -3.11 -9.90
N LEU A 139 31.77 -3.75 -10.00
CA LEU A 139 30.61 -3.19 -10.68
C LEU A 139 30.16 -1.88 -10.01
N LEU A 140 30.05 -1.86 -8.67
CA LEU A 140 29.64 -0.66 -7.93
C LEU A 140 30.58 0.52 -8.17
N ARG A 141 31.91 0.33 -8.08
CA ARG A 141 32.87 1.41 -8.38
C ARG A 141 32.71 1.96 -9.78
N THR A 142 32.46 1.11 -10.77
CA THR A 142 32.23 1.51 -12.16
C THR A 142 30.96 2.35 -12.29
N LEU A 143 29.86 1.88 -11.71
CA LEU A 143 28.57 2.58 -11.73
C LEU A 143 28.64 3.93 -11.01
N VAL A 144 29.34 4.02 -9.88
CA VAL A 144 29.53 5.28 -9.13
C VAL A 144 30.32 6.29 -9.94
N ARG A 145 31.45 5.88 -10.53
CA ARG A 145 32.26 6.76 -11.39
C ARG A 145 31.45 7.29 -12.57
N ASP A 146 30.69 6.42 -13.23
CA ASP A 146 29.87 6.80 -14.38
C ASP A 146 28.71 7.71 -13.97
N ALA A 147 28.08 7.46 -12.82
CA ALA A 147 27.00 8.29 -12.28
C ALA A 147 27.49 9.69 -11.85
N ARG A 148 28.67 9.80 -11.23
CA ARG A 148 29.29 11.10 -10.90
C ARG A 148 29.63 11.87 -12.17
N ARG A 149 30.25 11.23 -13.16
CA ARG A 149 30.56 11.85 -14.46
C ARG A 149 29.31 12.38 -15.17
N GLU A 150 28.21 11.63 -15.14
CA GLU A 150 26.93 12.08 -15.72
C GLU A 150 26.28 13.22 -14.93
N LEU A 151 26.53 13.34 -13.63
CA LEU A 151 26.04 14.43 -12.78
C LEU A 151 26.79 15.74 -13.04
N ASP A 152 28.11 15.65 -13.24
CA ASP A 152 28.98 16.79 -13.53
C ASP A 152 28.87 17.27 -14.99
N ALA A 153 28.25 16.47 -15.86
CA ALA A 153 28.05 16.83 -17.26
C ALA A 153 26.97 17.93 -17.40
N PRO A 154 27.14 18.90 -18.32
CA PRO A 154 26.16 19.95 -18.53
C PRO A 154 24.83 19.36 -19.00
N THR A 155 23.74 19.70 -18.30
CA THR A 155 22.38 19.29 -18.65
C THR A 155 22.00 19.82 -20.02
N ARG A 156 21.78 18.92 -20.99
CA ARG A 156 21.32 19.28 -22.33
C ARG A 156 19.80 19.42 -22.35
N PRO A 157 19.23 20.36 -23.13
CA PRO A 157 17.79 20.42 -23.36
C PRO A 157 17.28 19.08 -23.91
N GLY A 158 16.25 18.51 -23.28
CA GLY A 158 15.68 17.20 -23.66
C GLY A 158 16.43 15.97 -23.11
N ALA A 159 17.47 16.15 -22.30
CA ALA A 159 18.09 15.04 -21.59
C ALA A 159 17.08 14.40 -20.60
N PRO A 160 17.11 13.08 -20.41
CA PRO A 160 16.21 12.41 -19.47
C PRO A 160 16.41 12.95 -18.05
N ALA A 161 15.32 13.14 -17.31
CA ALA A 161 15.31 13.66 -15.93
C ALA A 161 16.20 12.88 -14.95
N MET A 162 16.55 11.64 -15.28
CA MET A 162 17.47 10.82 -14.51
C MET A 162 18.47 10.11 -15.42
N SER A 163 19.73 10.15 -15.02
CA SER A 163 20.85 9.59 -15.75
C SER A 163 20.81 8.05 -15.78
N LYS A 164 21.35 7.44 -16.86
CA LYS A 164 21.31 5.99 -17.05
C LYS A 164 22.12 5.28 -15.96
N ALA A 165 23.29 5.83 -15.61
CA ALA A 165 24.15 5.27 -14.57
C ALA A 165 23.51 5.35 -13.18
N ARG A 166 22.82 6.45 -12.84
CA ARG A 166 22.10 6.56 -11.55
C ARG A 166 20.98 5.53 -11.41
N ARG A 167 20.26 5.22 -12.49
CA ARG A 167 19.25 4.15 -12.50
C ARG A 167 19.87 2.77 -12.34
N ALA A 168 21.00 2.52 -12.98
CA ALA A 168 21.72 1.26 -12.86
C ALA A 168 22.27 1.06 -11.44
N LEU A 169 22.84 2.11 -10.84
CA LEU A 169 23.28 2.09 -9.44
C LEU A 169 22.12 1.80 -8.49
N PHE A 170 20.98 2.48 -8.65
CA PHE A 170 19.78 2.19 -7.85
C PHE A 170 19.37 0.71 -7.89
N ARG A 171 19.28 0.14 -9.10
CA ARG A 171 18.91 -1.28 -9.25
C ARG A 171 19.92 -2.19 -8.55
N GLN A 172 21.22 -1.96 -8.75
CA GLN A 172 22.26 -2.77 -8.11
C GLN A 172 22.18 -2.72 -6.58
N LEU A 173 21.99 -1.52 -6.00
CA LEU A 173 21.87 -1.35 -4.57
C LEU A 173 20.62 -2.06 -4.02
N ARG A 174 19.47 -1.86 -4.68
CA ARG A 174 18.22 -2.55 -4.34
C ARG A 174 18.39 -4.07 -4.40
N ASP A 175 18.94 -4.59 -5.48
CA ASP A 175 19.07 -6.04 -5.70
C ASP A 175 20.02 -6.65 -4.64
N THR A 176 21.06 -5.93 -4.23
CA THR A 176 21.94 -6.32 -3.12
C THR A 176 21.19 -6.35 -1.78
N MET A 177 20.38 -5.32 -1.48
CA MET A 177 19.59 -5.28 -0.23
C MET A 177 18.52 -6.37 -0.19
N SER A 178 17.88 -6.64 -1.32
CA SER A 178 16.92 -7.74 -1.47
C SER A 178 17.58 -9.11 -1.33
N ALA A 179 18.82 -9.28 -1.78
CA ALA A 179 19.57 -10.52 -1.59
C ALA A 179 20.08 -10.69 -0.13
N ALA A 180 20.43 -9.59 0.54
CA ALA A 180 20.93 -9.59 1.91
C ALA A 180 19.82 -9.70 2.98
N THR A 181 18.58 -9.35 2.63
CA THR A 181 17.41 -9.59 3.46
C THR A 181 16.83 -10.94 3.03
N PRO A 182 17.19 -12.07 3.66
CA PRO A 182 16.45 -13.30 3.43
C PRO A 182 14.99 -13.00 3.79
N ALA A 183 14.08 -13.26 2.86
CA ALA A 183 12.64 -13.19 3.13
C ALA A 183 12.39 -14.00 4.41
N ALA A 184 12.03 -13.31 5.49
CA ALA A 184 11.57 -13.96 6.69
C ALA A 184 10.32 -14.77 6.31
N GLU A 185 10.46 -16.09 6.29
CA GLU A 185 9.33 -17.04 6.32
C GLU A 185 8.40 -16.76 7.50
#